data_AF-N4TRZ1-F1
#
_entry.id   AF-N4TRZ1-F1
#
_cell.length_a   1.000
_cell.length_b   1.000
_cell.length_c   1.000
_cell.angle_alpha   90.00
_cell.angle_beta   90.00
_cell.angle_gamma   90.00
#
_symmetry.space_group_name_H-M   'P 1'
#
loop_
_entity.id
_entity.type
_entity.pdbx_description
1 polymer ?
#
loop_
_entity_poly.entity_id
_entity_poly.type
_entity_poly.pdbx_seq_one_letter_code
_entity_poly.pdbx_strand_id
1 'polypeptide(L)'
;MRQLGAKWFRNPDHQLRAGEKLRNGEPDAPLLFVGWPAGGGVWVIHTTLSQSARKGLGRIGNAFTMEERCKIIDQLGGTFYTYPKDCPHLDLDGSREGGR
;
A
#
# COMPACT_ATOMS: atom_id res chain seq x y z
N MET A 1 -9.43 3.50 -14.71
CA MET A 1 -8.53 4.19 -13.76
C MET A 1 -7.22 3.42 -13.70
N ARG A 2 -6.06 4.07 -13.80
CA ARG A 2 -4.76 3.37 -13.85
C ARG A 2 -4.44 2.78 -12.47
N GLN A 3 -4.11 1.49 -12.43
CA GLN A 3 -3.66 0.74 -11.26
C GLN A 3 -2.26 1.22 -10.80
N LEU A 4 -2.15 2.49 -10.43
CA LEU A 4 -0.92 3.07 -9.94
C LEU A 4 -0.96 2.92 -8.42
N GLY A 5 -0.13 2.04 -7.86
CA GLY A 5 0.11 1.93 -6.42
C GLY A 5 0.75 3.20 -5.80
N ALA A 6 0.79 4.30 -6.54
CA ALA A 6 1.28 5.60 -6.13
C ALA A 6 0.11 6.50 -5.74
N LYS A 7 0.14 7.03 -4.52
CA LYS A 7 -0.77 8.09 -4.07
C LYS A 7 -0.19 9.42 -4.57
N TRP A 8 -0.84 10.05 -5.53
CA TRP A 8 -0.40 11.35 -6.03
C TRP A 8 -0.72 12.43 -5.00
N PHE A 9 0.30 13.15 -4.54
CA PHE A 9 0.15 14.31 -3.67
C PHE A 9 0.48 15.57 -4.46
N ARG A 10 -0.49 16.49 -4.54
CA ARG A 10 -0.34 17.77 -5.27
C ARG A 10 0.75 18.68 -4.69
N ASN A 11 1.09 18.49 -3.42
CA ASN A 11 2.07 19.26 -2.67
C ASN A 11 2.77 18.32 -1.66
N PRO A 12 4.11 18.39 -1.49
CA PRO A 12 4.85 17.76 -0.39
C PRO A 12 4.18 17.88 0.99
N ASP A 13 3.51 18.99 1.31
CA ASP A 13 2.77 19.17 2.57
C ASP A 13 1.64 18.14 2.75
N HIS A 14 1.01 17.70 1.67
CA HIS A 14 -0.01 16.65 1.73
C HIS A 14 0.60 15.28 2.00
N GLN A 15 1.80 15.02 1.48
CA GLN A 15 2.56 13.82 1.78
C GLN A 15 3.04 13.84 3.23
N LEU A 16 3.53 14.99 3.72
CA LEU A 16 3.91 15.20 5.11
C LEU A 16 2.72 14.98 6.03
N ARG A 17 1.58 15.64 5.80
CA ARG A 17 0.35 15.45 6.59
C ARG A 17 -0.19 14.03 6.56
N ALA A 18 -0.11 13.34 5.42
CA ALA A 18 -0.42 11.92 5.36
C ALA A 18 0.54 11.09 6.21
N GLY A 19 1.83 11.42 6.20
CA GLY A 19 2.84 10.89 7.10
C GLY A 19 2.60 11.22 8.57
N GLU A 20 2.08 12.41 8.89
CA GLU A 20 1.71 12.79 10.26
C GLU A 20 0.50 12.03 10.77
N LYS A 21 -0.52 11.83 9.91
CA LYS A 21 -1.66 10.97 10.23
C LYS A 21 -1.22 9.52 10.48
N LEU A 22 -0.22 9.03 9.74
CA LEU A 22 0.38 7.73 10.01
C LEU A 22 1.20 7.74 11.30
N ARG A 23 2.00 8.78 11.56
CA ARG A 23 2.82 8.90 12.79
C ARG A 23 1.96 8.99 14.05
N ASN A 24 0.81 9.64 13.96
CA ASN A 24 -0.12 9.87 15.08
C ASN A 24 -1.34 8.93 15.03
N GLY A 25 -1.35 7.95 14.13
CA GLY A 25 -2.47 7.04 13.94
C GLY A 25 -2.56 6.00 15.06
N GLU A 26 -3.73 5.37 15.18
CA GLU A 26 -3.90 4.27 16.13
C GLU A 26 -3.00 3.09 15.76
N PRO A 27 -2.34 2.42 16.73
CA PRO A 27 -1.43 1.30 16.46
C PRO A 27 -2.03 0.17 15.62
N ASP A 28 -3.35 -0.03 15.72
CA ASP A 28 -4.11 -1.06 15.02
C ASP A 28 -4.75 -0.57 13.72
N ALA A 29 -4.55 0.70 13.35
CA ALA A 29 -5.06 1.25 12.10
C ALA A 29 -4.54 0.41 10.91
N PRO A 30 -5.44 -0.07 10.04
CA PRO A 30 -5.07 -0.94 8.93
C PRO A 30 -4.27 -0.16 7.88
N LEU A 31 -3.25 -0.81 7.33
CA LEU A 31 -2.43 -0.32 6.23
C LEU A 31 -2.37 -1.37 5.14
N LEU A 32 -2.44 -0.89 3.90
CA LEU A 32 -2.36 -1.70 2.70
C LEU A 32 -1.25 -1.18 1.79
N PHE A 33 -0.29 -2.04 1.48
CA PHE A 33 0.73 -1.78 0.46
C PHE A 33 0.43 -2.62 -0.76
N VAL A 34 0.31 -1.99 -1.92
CA VAL A 34 0.02 -2.67 -3.19
C VAL A 34 1.11 -2.40 -4.23
N GLY A 35 1.44 -3.39 -5.05
CA GLY A 35 2.34 -3.28 -6.20
C GLY A 35 1.74 -3.97 -7.42
N TRP A 36 1.81 -3.34 -8.59
CA TRP A 36 1.14 -3.78 -9.81
C TRP A 36 2.18 -4.12 -10.89
N PRO A 37 2.62 -5.38 -11.01
CA PRO A 37 3.63 -5.74 -11.99
C PRO A 37 3.06 -5.66 -13.42
N ALA A 38 3.91 -5.38 -14.40
CA ALA A 38 3.52 -5.26 -15.81
C ALA A 38 2.85 -6.53 -16.39
N GLY A 39 3.15 -7.70 -15.83
CA GLY A 39 2.55 -8.98 -16.22
C GLY A 39 1.13 -9.23 -15.71
N GLY A 40 0.54 -8.28 -14.98
CA GLY A 40 -0.77 -8.44 -14.35
C GLY A 40 -0.70 -9.09 -12.96
N GLY A 41 -1.86 -9.19 -12.30
CA GLY A 41 -1.95 -9.55 -10.89
C GLY A 41 -1.55 -8.39 -9.96
N VAL A 42 -1.41 -8.69 -8.67
CA VAL A 42 -1.09 -7.68 -7.65
C VAL A 42 -0.30 -8.28 -6.49
N TRP A 43 0.71 -7.56 -6.02
CA TRP A 43 1.42 -7.83 -4.78
C TRP A 43 0.81 -7.03 -3.64
N VAL A 44 0.54 -7.65 -2.51
CA VAL A 44 -0.16 -7.02 -1.38
C VAL A 44 0.48 -7.35 -0.04
N ILE A 45 0.63 -6.34 0.82
CA ILE A 45 0.80 -6.50 2.28
C ILE A 45 -0.34 -5.77 2.96
N HIS A 46 -1.18 -6.51 3.70
CA HIS A 46 -2.12 -5.97 4.66
C HIS A 46 -1.53 -6.12 6.07
N THR A 47 -1.54 -5.04 6.85
CA THR A 47 -0.88 -4.97 8.15
C THR A 47 -1.52 -3.87 8.99
N THR A 48 -1.08 -3.69 10.23
CA THR A 48 -1.38 -2.50 11.04
C THR A 48 -0.22 -1.51 11.02
N LEU A 49 -0.49 -0.28 11.46
CA LEU A 49 0.52 0.77 11.62
C LEU A 49 1.69 0.32 12.51
N SER A 50 1.40 -0.27 13.67
CA SER A 50 2.42 -0.74 14.61
C SER A 50 3.30 -1.85 14.01
N GLN A 51 2.70 -2.81 13.31
CA GLN A 51 3.43 -3.89 12.63
C GLN A 51 4.25 -3.36 11.44
N SER A 52 3.71 -2.39 10.71
CA SER A 52 4.43 -1.71 9.62
C SER A 52 5.69 -1.01 10.12
N ALA A 53 5.59 -0.29 11.23
CA ALA A 53 6.73 0.37 11.88
C ALA A 53 7.77 -0.66 12.36
N ARG A 54 7.33 -1.72 13.07
CA ARG A 54 8.21 -2.79 13.57
C ARG A 54 8.94 -3.53 12.46
N LYS A 55 8.29 -3.77 11.31
CA LYS A 55 8.85 -4.48 10.16
C LYS A 55 9.60 -3.56 9.18
N GLY A 56 9.60 -2.24 9.42
CA GLY A 56 10.27 -1.28 8.56
C GLY A 56 9.66 -1.16 7.15
N LEU A 57 8.34 -1.37 7.00
CA LEU A 57 7.67 -1.39 5.69
C LEU A 57 7.64 -0.02 4.99
N GLY A 58 7.98 1.07 5.69
CA GLY A 58 8.14 2.39 5.09
C GLY A 58 9.11 2.42 3.91
N ARG A 59 10.07 1.49 3.83
CA ARG A 59 11.01 1.33 2.71
C ARG A 59 10.31 1.04 1.37
N ILE A 60 9.09 0.49 1.39
CA ILE A 60 8.26 0.29 0.19
C ILE A 60 7.95 1.64 -0.50
N GLY A 61 7.90 2.74 0.26
CA GLY A 61 7.73 4.09 -0.25
C GLY A 61 8.95 4.66 -0.97
N ASN A 62 10.13 4.04 -0.85
CA ASN A 62 11.37 4.51 -1.48
C ASN A 62 11.60 3.90 -2.88
N ALA A 63 10.71 3.02 -3.34
CA ALA A 63 10.80 2.45 -4.68
C ALA A 63 10.61 3.53 -5.76
N PHE A 64 11.47 3.55 -6.78
CA PHE A 64 11.39 4.50 -7.88
C PHE A 64 10.50 3.97 -9.01
N THR A 65 10.42 2.65 -9.16
CA THR A 65 9.59 1.99 -10.18
C THR A 65 8.55 1.06 -9.56
N MET A 66 7.52 0.72 -10.34
CA MET A 66 6.49 -0.22 -9.88
C MET A 66 7.07 -1.63 -9.72
N GLU A 67 8.02 -2.01 -10.56
CA GLU A 67 8.73 -3.27 -10.51
C GLU A 67 9.60 -3.37 -9.25
N GLU A 68 10.33 -2.31 -8.92
CA GLU A 68 11.06 -2.22 -7.64
C GLU A 68 10.11 -2.33 -6.46
N ARG A 69 8.98 -1.63 -6.51
CA ARG A 69 7.96 -1.69 -5.46
C ARG A 69 7.44 -3.11 -5.27
N CYS A 70 7.13 -3.82 -6.35
CA CYS A 70 6.71 -5.23 -6.30
C CYS A 70 7.79 -6.11 -5.68
N LYS A 71 9.05 -5.95 -6.09
CA LYS A 71 10.19 -6.70 -5.52
C LYS A 71 10.35 -6.46 -4.02
N ILE A 72 10.23 -5.21 -3.56
CA ILE A 72 10.33 -4.89 -2.14
C ILE A 72 9.14 -5.46 -1.36
N ILE A 73 7.93 -5.42 -1.92
CA ILE A 73 6.74 -6.04 -1.29
C ILE A 73 6.94 -7.55 -1.15
N ASP A 74 7.40 -8.23 -2.19
CA ASP A 74 7.74 -9.66 -2.16
C ASP A 74 8.79 -9.97 -1.06
N GLN A 75 9.91 -9.24 -1.06
CA GLN A 75 10.97 -9.38 -0.05
C GLN A 75 10.50 -9.14 1.39
N LEU A 76 9.46 -8.34 1.59
CA LEU A 76 8.90 -8.03 2.90
C LEU A 76 7.72 -8.94 3.29
N GLY A 77 7.51 -10.04 2.57
CA GLY A 77 6.51 -11.06 2.86
C GLY A 77 5.12 -10.74 2.31
N GLY A 78 5.06 -9.98 1.21
CA GLY A 78 3.82 -9.76 0.48
C GLY A 78 3.27 -11.03 -0.14
N THR A 79 1.98 -10.99 -0.45
CA THR A 79 1.28 -12.07 -1.15
C THR A 79 0.96 -11.62 -2.57
N PHE A 80 1.25 -12.46 -3.55
CA PHE A 80 0.85 -12.24 -4.93
C PHE A 80 -0.53 -12.85 -5.19
N TYR A 81 -1.40 -12.08 -5.81
CA TYR A 81 -2.70 -12.52 -6.30
C TYR A 81 -2.72 -12.40 -7.82
N THR A 82 -2.86 -13.53 -8.51
CA THR A 82 -3.02 -13.57 -9.98
C THR A 82 -4.24 -12.77 -10.41
N TYR A 83 -5.35 -12.93 -9.70
CA TYR A 83 -6.55 -12.11 -9.90
C TYR A 83 -6.69 -11.14 -8.73
N PRO A 84 -6.57 -9.82 -8.96
CA PRO A 84 -6.61 -8.82 -7.88
C PRO A 84 -7.88 -8.87 -7.02
N LYS A 85 -9.01 -9.29 -7.61
CA LYS A 85 -10.30 -9.48 -6.93
C LYS A 85 -10.27 -10.55 -5.84
N ASP A 86 -9.29 -11.45 -5.87
CA ASP A 86 -9.13 -12.50 -4.86
C ASP A 86 -8.52 -11.95 -3.57
N CYS A 87 -7.96 -10.73 -3.60
CA CYS A 87 -7.47 -10.07 -2.40
C CYS A 87 -8.65 -9.42 -1.63
N PRO A 88 -8.98 -9.91 -0.42
CA PRO A 88 -10.14 -9.43 0.33
C PRO A 88 -9.99 -7.99 0.85
N HIS A 89 -8.75 -7.51 0.94
CA HIS A 89 -8.39 -6.18 1.46
C HIS A 89 -8.29 -5.13 0.35
N LEU A 90 -8.32 -5.54 -0.91
CA LEU A 90 -8.15 -4.65 -2.05
C LEU A 90 -9.53 -4.19 -2.54
N ASP A 91 -9.81 -2.90 -2.35
CA ASP A 91 -10.98 -2.26 -2.94
C ASP A 91 -10.67 -1.86 -4.39
N LEU A 92 -11.30 -2.52 -5.35
CA LEU A 92 -11.10 -2.28 -6.78
C LEU A 92 -12.19 -1.42 -7.42
N ASP A 93 -13.38 -1.37 -6.82
CA ASP A 93 -14.55 -0.69 -7.34
C ASP A 93 -14.93 0.57 -6.56
N GLY A 94 -14.21 0.86 -5.46
CA GLY A 94 -14.46 2.00 -4.60
C GLY A 94 -15.69 1.82 -3.72
N SER A 95 -16.23 0.60 -3.64
CA SER A 95 -17.44 0.30 -2.87
C SER A 95 -17.22 0.35 -1.35
N ARG A 96 -15.96 0.41 -0.88
CA ARG A 96 -15.61 0.37 0.55
C ARG A 96 -15.30 1.74 1.15
N GLU A 97 -15.27 2.83 0.37
CA GLU A 97 -15.26 4.20 0.92
C GLU A 97 -16.66 4.55 1.47
N GLY A 98 -16.95 4.12 2.69
CA GLY A 98 -18.24 4.37 3.35
C GLY A 98 -18.30 4.07 4.86
N GLY A 99 -17.15 3.99 5.55
CA GLY A 99 -17.09 3.76 7.00
C GLY A 99 -16.43 4.93 7.72
N ARG A 100 -17.29 5.83 8.24
CA ARG A 100 -17.10 6.96 9.18
C ARG A 100 -15.69 7.31 9.65
#